data_AF-A0A661LCI5-F1
#
_entry.id   AF-A0A661LCI5-F1
#
_cell.length_a   1.000
_cell.length_b   1.000
_cell.length_c   1.000
_cell.angle_alpha   90.00
_cell.angle_beta   90.00
_cell.angle_gamma   90.00
#
_symmetry.space_group_name_H-M   'P 1'
#
loop_
_entity.id
_entity.type
_entity.pdbx_description
1 polymer ?
#
loop_
_entity_poly.entity_id
_entity_poly.type
_entity_poly.pdbx_seq_one_letter_code
_entity_poly.pdbx_strand_id
1 'polypeptide(L)'
;MGEDRFIAAYWEFRESVDLEKTAGLPDLNHLVWCLLAGMPNVPADEEDKPEAPLRAIDQRVAILKAVFVEVNSEKDDGFLDRALNLYDEAARLAKLILKEATTENNFGADEGP
;
A
#
# COMPACT_ATOMS: atom_id res chain seq x y z
N MET A 1 -14.14 -13.22 9.68
CA MET A 1 -14.46 -12.88 8.27
C MET A 1 -13.59 -11.75 7.70
N GLY A 2 -13.28 -10.66 8.44
CA GLY A 2 -12.37 -9.61 7.96
C GLY A 2 -10.88 -9.93 8.16
N GLU A 3 -10.51 -10.37 9.37
CA GLU A 3 -9.12 -10.73 9.71
C GLU A 3 -8.61 -11.90 8.86
N ASP A 4 -9.42 -12.94 8.66
CA ASP A 4 -9.02 -14.13 7.89
C ASP A 4 -8.58 -13.77 6.46
N ARG A 5 -9.26 -12.81 5.82
CA ARG A 5 -8.93 -12.36 4.46
C ARG A 5 -7.69 -11.47 4.42
N PHE A 6 -7.48 -10.63 5.44
CA PHE A 6 -6.28 -9.80 5.53
C PHE A 6 -5.03 -10.66 5.78
N ILE A 7 -5.13 -11.65 6.67
CA ILE A 7 -4.05 -12.61 6.93
C ILE A 7 -3.75 -13.44 5.69
N ALA A 8 -4.77 -13.85 4.92
CA ALA A 8 -4.56 -14.53 3.64
C ALA A 8 -3.79 -13.66 2.64
N ALA A 9 -4.17 -12.38 2.49
CA ALA A 9 -3.48 -11.44 1.61
C ALA A 9 -2.00 -11.21 2.02
N TYR A 10 -1.73 -11.17 3.34
CA TYR A 10 -0.36 -11.13 3.85
C TYR A 10 0.44 -12.35 3.42
N TRP A 11 -0.08 -13.56 3.65
CA TRP A 11 0.62 -14.80 3.29
C TRP A 11 0.85 -14.93 1.79
N GLU A 12 -0.15 -14.62 0.98
CA GLU A 12 -0.04 -14.63 -0.48
C GLU A 12 1.08 -13.70 -0.97
N PHE A 13 1.12 -12.46 -0.47
CA PHE A 13 2.18 -11.53 -0.83
C PHE A 13 3.55 -11.98 -0.31
N ARG A 14 3.62 -12.43 0.95
CA ARG A 14 4.85 -12.91 1.57
C ARG A 14 5.45 -14.06 0.77
N GLU A 15 4.64 -15.04 0.36
CA GLU A 15 5.09 -16.18 -0.46
C GLU A 15 5.62 -15.77 -1.84
N SER A 16 5.22 -14.60 -2.36
CA SER A 16 5.75 -14.04 -3.60
C SER A 16 7.12 -13.37 -3.45
N VAL A 17 7.57 -13.11 -2.21
CA VAL A 17 8.83 -12.41 -1.89
C VAL A 17 9.91 -13.41 -1.51
N ASP A 18 11.08 -13.24 -2.11
CA ASP A 18 12.28 -14.00 -1.77
C ASP A 18 12.92 -13.45 -0.48
N LEU A 19 12.71 -14.14 0.64
CA LEU A 19 13.22 -13.74 1.95
C LEU A 19 14.74 -13.94 2.12
N GLU A 20 15.38 -14.72 1.26
CA GLU A 20 16.84 -14.94 1.33
C GLU A 20 17.62 -13.75 0.76
N LYS A 21 16.94 -12.81 0.09
CA LYS A 21 17.53 -11.59 -0.43
C LYS A 21 17.21 -10.41 0.47
N THR A 22 18.24 -9.84 1.09
CA THR A 22 18.12 -8.55 1.75
C THR A 22 17.71 -7.47 0.76
N ALA A 23 16.59 -6.79 1.04
CA ALA A 23 16.13 -5.67 0.23
C ALA A 23 16.88 -4.39 0.65
N GLY A 24 17.28 -3.58 -0.34
CA GLY A 24 17.74 -2.22 -0.08
C GLY A 24 16.60 -1.32 0.44
N LEU A 25 16.91 -0.04 0.69
CA LEU A 25 15.84 0.93 0.95
C LEU A 25 14.88 0.99 -0.24
N PRO A 26 13.56 1.00 0.01
CA PRO A 26 12.59 1.06 -1.07
C PRO A 26 12.63 2.43 -1.78
N ASP A 27 12.35 2.43 -3.08
CA ASP A 27 12.18 3.67 -3.84
C ASP A 27 10.77 4.23 -3.63
N LEU A 28 10.67 5.52 -3.28
CA LEU A 28 9.40 6.16 -2.94
C LEU A 28 8.42 6.19 -4.12
N ASN A 29 8.90 6.52 -5.32
CA ASN A 29 8.03 6.63 -6.50
C ASN A 29 7.50 5.26 -6.91
N HIS A 30 8.35 4.23 -6.85
CA HIS A 30 7.97 2.87 -7.10
C HIS A 30 6.92 2.38 -6.08
N LEU A 31 7.09 2.69 -4.79
CA LEU A 31 6.09 2.36 -3.77
C LEU A 31 4.74 3.04 -4.06
N VAL A 32 4.74 4.34 -4.36
CA VAL A 32 3.50 5.06 -4.70
C VAL A 32 2.81 4.41 -5.89
N TRP A 33 3.57 4.07 -6.94
CA TRP A 33 3.02 3.39 -8.11
C TRP A 33 2.43 2.03 -7.77
N CYS A 34 3.12 1.20 -6.98
CA CYS A 34 2.62 -0.11 -6.55
C CYS A 34 1.30 0.02 -5.76
N LEU A 35 1.21 1.00 -4.85
CA LEU A 35 0.00 1.24 -4.06
C LEU A 35 -1.19 1.64 -4.93
N LEU A 36 -0.97 2.51 -5.92
CA LEU A 36 -2.01 2.95 -6.85
C LEU A 36 -2.37 1.87 -7.88
N ALA A 37 -1.42 1.05 -8.29
CA ALA A 37 -1.62 -0.08 -9.20
C ALA A 37 -2.35 -1.25 -8.54
N GLY A 38 -2.57 -1.19 -7.22
CA GLY A 38 -3.33 -2.19 -6.50
C GLY A 38 -2.48 -3.35 -5.96
N MET A 39 -1.19 -3.17 -5.72
CA MET A 39 -0.29 -4.23 -5.26
C MET A 39 0.25 -3.98 -3.84
N PRO A 40 0.16 -4.97 -2.92
CA PRO A 40 -0.52 -6.28 -3.08
C PRO A 40 -2.04 -6.16 -3.17
N ASN A 41 -2.72 -7.22 -3.61
CA ASN A 41 -4.19 -7.29 -3.49
C ASN A 41 -4.58 -7.36 -2.01
N VAL A 42 -5.66 -6.68 -1.65
CA VAL A 42 -6.12 -6.61 -0.25
C VAL A 42 -7.64 -6.69 -0.17
N PRO A 43 -8.20 -7.12 0.98
CA PRO A 43 -9.65 -7.30 1.11
C PRO A 43 -10.49 -6.05 0.82
N ALA A 44 -9.93 -4.85 1.05
CA ALA A 44 -10.61 -3.60 0.78
C ALA A 44 -10.82 -3.32 -0.72
N ASP A 45 -10.12 -4.01 -1.64
CA ASP A 45 -10.35 -3.86 -3.08
C ASP A 45 -11.72 -4.37 -3.54
N GLU A 46 -12.28 -5.34 -2.80
CA GLU A 46 -13.57 -5.94 -3.09
C GLU A 46 -14.74 -5.21 -2.40
N GLU A 47 -14.44 -4.17 -1.61
CA GLU A 47 -15.47 -3.41 -0.89
C GLU A 47 -16.10 -2.35 -1.80
N ASP A 48 -17.41 -2.44 -2.02
CA ASP A 48 -18.18 -1.39 -2.73
C ASP A 48 -18.53 -0.25 -1.76
N LYS A 49 -17.50 0.49 -1.32
CA LYS A 49 -17.66 1.66 -0.44
C LYS A 49 -16.79 2.83 -0.93
N PRO A 50 -17.25 4.08 -0.80
CA PRO A 50 -16.47 5.25 -1.22
C PRO A 50 -15.08 5.34 -0.58
N GLU A 51 -14.93 4.89 0.68
CA GLU A 51 -13.65 4.89 1.40
C GLU A 51 -12.78 3.66 1.14
N ALA A 52 -13.28 2.67 0.40
CA ALA A 52 -12.59 1.41 0.15
C ALA A 52 -11.20 1.61 -0.48
N PRO A 53 -11.00 2.48 -1.50
CA PRO A 53 -9.67 2.68 -2.08
C PRO A 53 -8.64 3.23 -1.08
N LEU A 54 -9.05 4.13 -0.17
CA LEU A 54 -8.16 4.68 0.85
C LEU A 54 -7.77 3.63 1.89
N ARG A 55 -8.74 2.80 2.31
CA ARG A 55 -8.50 1.68 3.21
C ARG A 55 -7.64 0.61 2.56
N ALA A 56 -7.76 0.41 1.25
CA ALA A 56 -6.96 -0.53 0.50
C ALA A 56 -5.48 -0.10 0.47
N ILE A 57 -5.19 1.19 0.34
CA ILE A 57 -3.82 1.69 0.52
C ILE A 57 -3.29 1.38 1.93
N ASP A 58 -4.09 1.58 2.99
CA ASP A 58 -3.66 1.28 4.36
C ASP A 58 -3.31 -0.19 4.55
N GLN A 59 -4.16 -1.09 4.04
CA GLN A 59 -3.94 -2.53 4.12
C GLN A 59 -2.68 -2.94 3.36
N ARG A 60 -2.46 -2.40 2.16
CA ARG A 60 -1.26 -2.67 1.35
C ARG A 60 0.01 -2.27 2.07
N VAL A 61 0.03 -1.05 2.63
CA VAL A 61 1.18 -0.51 3.35
C VAL A 61 1.48 -1.35 4.58
N ALA A 62 0.46 -1.80 5.31
CA ALA A 62 0.64 -2.67 6.46
C ALA A 62 1.31 -4.01 6.06
N ILE A 63 0.86 -4.65 4.99
CA ILE A 63 1.44 -5.90 4.48
C ILE A 63 2.89 -5.67 4.01
N LEU A 64 3.12 -4.64 3.21
CA LEU A 64 4.45 -4.32 2.69
C LEU A 64 5.45 -4.04 3.81
N LYS A 65 5.07 -3.28 4.83
CA LYS A 65 5.89 -3.02 6.01
C LYS A 65 6.21 -4.29 6.78
N ALA A 66 5.21 -5.15 7.01
CA ALA A 66 5.39 -6.40 7.75
C ALA A 66 6.41 -7.31 7.03
N VAL A 67 6.23 -7.52 5.73
CA VAL A 67 7.16 -8.34 4.93
C VAL A 67 8.54 -7.70 4.84
N PHE A 68 8.64 -6.37 4.71
CA PHE A 68 9.93 -5.69 4.69
C PHE A 68 10.72 -5.92 5.99
N VAL A 69 10.07 -5.82 7.15
CA VAL A 69 10.70 -6.07 8.46
C VAL A 69 11.10 -7.55 8.60
N GLU A 70 10.30 -8.49 8.10
CA GLU A 70 10.65 -9.92 8.10
C GLU A 70 11.93 -10.18 7.30
N VAL A 71 11.98 -9.67 6.05
CA VAL A 71 13.14 -9.79 5.14
C VAL A 71 14.40 -9.14 5.72
N ASN A 72 14.23 -8.03 6.44
CA ASN A 72 15.34 -7.21 6.95
C ASN A 72 15.49 -7.30 8.46
N SER A 73 15.01 -8.38 9.08
CA SER A 73 15.00 -8.56 10.54
C SER A 73 16.38 -8.54 11.20
N GLU A 74 17.43 -8.74 10.41
CA GLU A 74 18.85 -8.64 10.77
C GLU A 74 19.43 -7.22 10.69
N LYS A 75 18.72 -6.26 10.10
CA LYS A 75 19.18 -4.87 9.94
C LYS A 75 18.98 -4.09 11.24
N ASP A 76 19.69 -2.97 11.37
CA ASP A 76 19.55 -2.10 12.53
C ASP A 76 18.22 -1.34 12.54
N ASP A 77 17.76 -0.99 13.73
CA ASP A 77 16.52 -0.23 13.93
C ASP A 77 16.48 1.07 13.11
N GLY A 78 17.61 1.77 12.98
CA GLY A 78 17.71 3.01 12.20
C GLY A 78 17.54 2.80 10.69
N PHE A 79 17.89 1.63 10.16
CA PHE A 79 17.58 1.23 8.80
C PHE A 79 16.08 0.94 8.65
N LEU A 80 15.52 0.15 9.57
CA LEU A 80 14.10 -0.21 9.56
C LEU A 80 13.22 1.03 9.66
N ASP A 81 13.49 1.93 10.59
CA ASP A 81 12.75 3.17 10.78
C ASP A 81 12.76 4.03 9.53
N ARG A 82 13.91 4.18 8.86
CA ARG A 82 14.00 4.93 7.60
C ARG A 82 13.15 4.31 6.50
N ALA A 83 13.19 2.99 6.36
CA ALA A 83 12.35 2.30 5.39
C ALA A 83 10.85 2.43 5.72
N LEU A 84 10.46 2.23 6.98
CA LEU A 84 9.06 2.33 7.42
C LEU A 84 8.48 3.74 7.19
N ASN A 85 9.30 4.79 7.38
CA ASN A 85 8.91 6.17 7.05
C ASN A 85 8.67 6.37 5.54
N LEU A 86 9.45 5.70 4.67
CA LEU A 86 9.22 5.76 3.22
C LEU A 86 7.88 5.12 2.83
N TYR A 87 7.50 4.01 3.48
CA TYR A 87 6.19 3.39 3.29
C TYR A 87 5.04 4.30 3.75
N ASP A 88 5.20 5.00 4.89
CA ASP A 88 4.20 5.97 5.36
C ASP A 88 4.04 7.14 4.40
N GLU A 89 5.16 7.66 3.89
CA GLU A 89 5.14 8.77 2.94
C GLU A 89 4.52 8.34 1.60
N ALA A 90 4.83 7.14 1.12
CA ALA A 90 4.21 6.57 -0.08
C ALA A 90 2.69 6.45 0.09
N ALA A 91 2.23 5.97 1.25
CA ALA A 91 0.81 5.87 1.58
C ALA A 91 0.12 7.23 1.55
N ARG A 92 0.77 8.24 2.14
CA ARG A 92 0.26 9.61 2.19
C ARG A 92 0.12 10.20 0.78
N LEU A 93 1.15 10.05 -0.06
CA LEU A 93 1.16 10.54 -1.43
C LEU A 93 0.12 9.84 -2.31
N ALA A 94 0.05 8.51 -2.26
CA ALA A 94 -0.95 7.74 -3.02
C ALA A 94 -2.39 8.15 -2.65
N LYS A 95 -2.67 8.34 -1.35
CA LYS A 95 -3.98 8.81 -0.88
C LYS A 95 -4.28 10.24 -1.33
N LEU A 96 -3.28 11.11 -1.41
CA LEU A 96 -3.47 12.48 -1.92
C LEU A 96 -3.87 12.45 -3.40
N ILE A 97 -3.12 11.70 -4.22
CA ILE A 97 -3.40 11.54 -5.65
C ILE A 97 -4.81 10.99 -5.89
N LEU A 98 -5.23 9.96 -5.15
CA LEU A 98 -6.59 9.41 -5.27
C LEU A 98 -7.67 10.43 -4.91
N LYS A 99 -7.47 11.22 -3.85
CA LYS A 99 -8.42 12.26 -3.44
C LYS A 99 -8.54 13.36 -4.48
N GLU A 100 -7.42 13.78 -5.07
CA GLU A 100 -7.39 14.77 -6.14
C GLU A 100 -8.11 14.25 -7.39
N ALA A 101 -7.80 13.04 -7.85
CA ALA A 101 -8.46 12.41 -9.00
C ALA A 101 -9.99 12.28 -8.81
N THR A 102 -10.43 11.94 -7.59
CA THR A 102 -11.86 11.86 -7.26
C THR A 102 -12.53 13.24 -7.26
N THR A 103 -11.79 14.27 -6.83
CA THR A 103 -12.29 15.65 -6.80
C THR A 103 -12.44 16.20 -8.22
N GLU A 104 -11.43 16.02 -9.08
CA GLU A 104 -11.49 16.45 -10.49
C GLU A 104 -12.62 15.77 -11.27
N ASN A 105 -12.88 14.48 -11.01
CA ASN A 105 -13.97 13.75 -11.66
C ASN A 105 -15.37 14.27 -11.26
N ASN A 106 -15.51 14.86 -10.07
CA ASN A 106 -16.78 15.45 -9.61
C ASN A 106 -17.07 16.83 -10.21
N PHE A 107 -16.04 17.58 -10.64
CA PHE A 107 -16.21 18.89 -11.27
C PHE A 107 -16.43 18.81 -12.80
N GLY A 108 -16.13 17.67 -13.43
CA GLY A 108 -16.36 17.45 -14.87
C GLY A 108 -17.79 17.04 -15.27
N ALA A 109 -18.70 16.88 -14.30
CA ALA A 109 -20.06 16.35 -14.53
C ALA A 109 -21.15 17.43 -14.66
N ASP A 110 -20.81 18.72 -14.59
CA ASP A 110 -21.78 19.84 -14.57
C ASP A 110 -21.74 20.71 -15.85
N GLU A 111 -21.49 20.09 -17.01
CA GLU A 111 -21.76 20.74 -18.32
C GLU A 111 -22.87 20.01 -19.08
N GLY A 112 -24.12 20.46 -18.85
CA GLY A 112 -25.27 20.29 -19.74
C GLY A 112 -26.60 20.59 -19.04
N PRO A 113 -27.59 21.25 -19.68
CA PRO A 113 -27.71 21.59 -21.10
C PRO A 113 -27.43 23.06 -21.47
#